data_AF-A0A534W2T0-F1
#
_entry.id   AF-A0A534W2T0-F1
#
_cell.length_a   1.000
_cell.length_b   1.000
_cell.length_c   1.000
_cell.angle_alpha   90.00
_cell.angle_beta   90.00
_cell.angle_gamma   90.00
#
_symmetry.space_group_name_H-M   'P 1'
#
loop_
_entity.id
_entity.type
_entity.pdbx_description
1 polymer ?
#
loop_
_entity_poly.entity_id
_entity_poly.type
_entity_poly.pdbx_seq_one_letter_code
_entity_poly.pdbx_strand_id
1 'polypeptide(L)'
;MSSTPIDPRSDAYLAFMGASWRNLHADFGANPTYGIPFVVVAGSQPRAAMSFLYSGESDPGPYPFPPDIAVQGGPGAGGDRHAIALDRDSCLLYETYDTHWDGTGYRAGSGAIFDLRTGALRKDGWTSATASGLPILPGLARYDEVVEQKEIRHALTFTAARASRAWVHPATHYGNADDADAPPMGTRVRLKASFDVSRFTGASRVILTALQRYGMFLVDEAGDGFVGLSGATDSRWDDHDLDQVKTVPFSAFEVIQLPPAHRQ
;
A
#
# COMPACT_ATOMS: atom_id res chain seq x y z
N MET A 1 20.37 -3.20 -1.91
CA MET A 1 19.20 -3.72 -1.15
C MET A 1 19.38 -5.17 -0.72
N SER A 2 20.02 -6.07 -1.49
CA SER A 2 20.23 -7.47 -1.05
C SER A 2 21.22 -7.66 0.12
N SER A 3 21.85 -6.59 0.60
CA SER A 3 22.85 -6.59 1.67
C SER A 3 22.38 -5.95 2.97
N THR A 4 21.14 -5.45 3.04
CA THR A 4 20.61 -4.90 4.30
C THR A 4 20.51 -6.04 5.32
N PRO A 5 21.08 -5.89 6.53
CA PRO A 5 20.99 -6.89 7.59
C PRO A 5 19.54 -7.22 7.93
N ILE A 6 19.33 -8.39 8.54
CA ILE A 6 18.04 -8.78 9.11
C ILE A 6 17.87 -8.07 10.45
N ASP A 7 16.67 -7.58 10.74
CA ASP A 7 16.37 -6.95 12.02
C ASP A 7 16.41 -8.01 13.16
N PRO A 8 17.03 -7.71 14.31
CA PRO A 8 17.05 -8.65 15.45
C PRO A 8 15.67 -9.08 15.95
N ARG A 9 14.62 -8.29 15.69
CA ARG A 9 13.23 -8.61 16.05
C ARG A 9 12.44 -9.27 14.92
N SER A 10 13.09 -9.65 13.80
CA SER A 10 12.42 -10.22 12.62
C SER A 10 11.47 -11.37 12.97
N ASP A 11 11.93 -12.35 13.75
CA ASP A 11 11.11 -13.51 14.10
C ASP A 11 9.90 -13.13 14.96
N ALA A 12 10.06 -12.21 15.91
CA ALA A 12 8.98 -11.74 16.77
C ALA A 12 7.91 -10.98 15.97
N TYR A 13 8.34 -10.03 15.12
CA TYR A 13 7.44 -9.26 14.27
C TYR A 13 6.69 -10.14 13.26
N LEU A 14 7.38 -11.11 12.63
CA LEU A 14 6.73 -12.05 11.72
C LEU A 14 5.76 -12.98 12.44
N ALA A 15 6.11 -13.48 13.62
CA ALA A 15 5.22 -14.30 14.44
C ALA A 15 3.95 -13.52 14.82
N PHE A 16 4.09 -12.27 15.27
CA PHE A 16 2.95 -11.39 15.59
C PHE A 16 2.07 -11.14 14.36
N MET A 17 2.68 -10.93 13.19
CA MET A 17 1.96 -10.77 11.92
C MET A 17 1.35 -12.08 11.38
N GLY A 18 1.52 -13.22 12.07
CA GLY A 18 0.89 -14.50 11.72
C GLY A 18 1.68 -15.37 10.75
N ALA A 19 3.01 -15.23 10.69
CA ALA A 19 3.86 -15.95 9.73
C ALA A 19 3.77 -17.49 9.78
N SER A 20 3.31 -18.07 10.89
CA SER A 20 3.15 -19.51 11.03
C SER A 20 1.89 -20.07 10.37
N TRP A 21 0.92 -19.23 10.01
CA TRP A 21 -0.38 -19.68 9.50
C TRP A 21 -0.94 -18.85 8.34
N ARG A 22 -0.39 -17.65 8.09
CA ARG A 22 -0.77 -16.80 6.95
C ARG A 22 0.10 -17.05 5.73
N ASN A 23 -0.53 -16.96 4.58
CA ASN A 23 0.13 -16.82 3.29
C ASN A 23 -0.05 -15.40 2.76
N LEU A 24 0.75 -15.07 1.74
CA LEU A 24 0.53 -13.87 0.94
C LEU A 24 -0.80 -13.97 0.17
N HIS A 25 -1.43 -12.85 -0.12
CA HIS A 25 -2.61 -12.77 -0.96
C HIS A 25 -2.48 -11.55 -1.88
N ALA A 26 -2.65 -11.73 -3.19
CA ALA A 26 -2.81 -10.58 -4.07
C ALA A 26 -4.21 -9.99 -3.84
N ASP A 27 -4.29 -8.82 -3.19
CA ASP A 27 -5.56 -8.12 -2.95
C ASP A 27 -5.95 -7.24 -4.16
N PHE A 28 -5.77 -7.81 -5.35
CA PHE A 28 -6.06 -7.24 -6.66
C PHE A 28 -6.16 -8.36 -7.70
N GLY A 29 -6.83 -8.09 -8.81
CA GLY A 29 -7.04 -9.07 -9.87
C GLY A 29 -7.95 -8.54 -10.97
N ALA A 30 -8.46 -9.43 -11.82
CA ALA A 30 -9.24 -9.07 -12.99
C ALA A 30 -10.63 -8.49 -12.64
N ASN A 31 -11.18 -8.87 -11.49
CA ASN A 31 -12.45 -8.33 -11.03
C ASN A 31 -12.27 -6.89 -10.52
N PRO A 32 -12.94 -5.89 -11.14
CA PRO A 32 -12.74 -4.49 -10.81
C PRO A 32 -13.34 -4.06 -9.46
N THR A 33 -14.00 -4.95 -8.72
CA THR A 33 -14.55 -4.62 -7.39
C THR A 33 -13.50 -4.64 -6.28
N TYR A 34 -12.27 -5.07 -6.55
CA TYR A 34 -11.15 -5.00 -5.62
C TYR A 34 -9.84 -4.63 -6.34
N GLY A 35 -8.73 -4.55 -5.59
CA GLY A 35 -7.59 -3.72 -5.98
C GLY A 35 -7.90 -2.24 -5.83
N ILE A 36 -6.88 -1.40 -6.03
CA ILE A 36 -7.00 0.03 -5.84
C ILE A 36 -7.01 0.75 -7.20
N PRO A 37 -8.11 1.43 -7.56
CA PRO A 37 -8.17 2.18 -8.80
C PRO A 37 -7.38 3.48 -8.70
N PHE A 38 -6.85 3.95 -9.82
CA PHE A 38 -6.28 5.29 -9.95
C PHE A 38 -6.54 5.84 -11.34
N VAL A 39 -6.53 7.18 -11.44
CA VAL A 39 -6.60 7.88 -12.73
C VAL A 39 -5.39 8.78 -12.92
N VAL A 40 -4.94 8.92 -14.17
CA VAL A 40 -3.90 9.89 -14.55
C VAL A 40 -4.57 11.06 -15.24
N VAL A 41 -4.37 12.26 -14.72
CA VAL A 41 -5.02 13.49 -15.19
C VAL A 41 -3.97 14.50 -15.68
N ALA A 42 -4.41 15.43 -16.53
CA ALA A 42 -3.62 16.61 -16.88
C ALA A 42 -3.64 17.62 -15.73
N GLY A 43 -2.66 18.52 -15.67
CA GLY A 43 -2.64 19.61 -14.69
C GLY A 43 -3.78 20.62 -14.86
N SER A 44 -4.46 20.59 -16.02
CA SER A 44 -5.66 21.37 -16.30
C SER A 44 -6.97 20.73 -15.81
N GLN A 45 -6.92 19.54 -15.19
CA GLN A 45 -8.12 18.87 -14.67
C GLN A 45 -8.83 19.75 -13.64
N PRO A 46 -10.14 20.05 -13.82
CA PRO A 46 -10.92 20.76 -12.82
C PRO A 46 -10.82 20.10 -11.45
N ARG A 47 -10.66 20.94 -10.42
CA ARG A 47 -10.50 20.48 -9.04
C ARG A 47 -11.84 20.49 -8.30
N ALA A 48 -12.07 19.45 -7.53
CA ALA A 48 -13.22 19.30 -6.64
C ALA A 48 -12.87 19.77 -5.23
N ALA A 49 -13.84 20.40 -4.56
CA ALA A 49 -13.72 20.73 -3.15
C ALA A 49 -13.71 19.44 -2.31
N MET A 50 -12.95 19.47 -1.22
CA MET A 50 -12.79 18.32 -0.32
C MET A 50 -13.21 18.70 1.11
N SER A 51 -13.80 17.75 1.81
CA SER A 51 -13.99 17.79 3.26
C SER A 51 -13.52 16.48 3.89
N PHE A 52 -12.98 16.54 5.11
CA PHE A 52 -12.33 15.40 5.76
C PHE A 52 -12.83 15.18 7.18
N LEU A 53 -13.05 13.92 7.56
CA LEU A 53 -13.29 13.54 8.96
C LEU A 53 -12.05 13.80 9.82
N TYR A 54 -10.87 13.41 9.32
CA TYR A 54 -9.57 13.59 9.95
C TYR A 54 -8.86 14.84 9.40
N SER A 55 -9.52 15.99 9.46
CA SER A 55 -9.03 17.24 8.84
C SER A 55 -7.71 17.74 9.44
N GLY A 56 -7.39 17.39 10.69
CA GLY A 56 -6.14 17.79 11.37
C GLY A 56 -4.87 17.13 10.82
N GLU A 57 -5.02 16.06 10.03
CA GLU A 57 -3.93 15.30 9.41
C GLU A 57 -4.13 15.14 7.89
N SER A 58 -5.05 15.91 7.31
CA SER A 58 -5.37 15.86 5.88
C SER A 58 -4.96 17.13 5.16
N ASP A 59 -4.56 17.00 3.90
CA ASP A 59 -4.32 18.15 3.04
C ASP A 59 -5.66 18.63 2.45
N PRO A 60 -6.05 19.91 2.68
CA PRO A 60 -7.41 20.39 2.42
C PRO A 60 -7.80 20.45 0.93
N GLY A 61 -6.85 20.39 0.00
CA GLY A 61 -7.13 20.44 -1.43
C GLY A 61 -7.27 21.86 -1.99
N PRO A 62 -8.00 22.05 -3.11
CA PRO A 62 -8.89 21.10 -3.79
C PRO A 62 -8.16 20.05 -4.65
N TYR A 63 -8.81 18.91 -4.94
CA TYR A 63 -8.19 17.72 -5.56
C TYR A 63 -8.62 17.61 -7.03
N PRO A 64 -7.75 17.20 -7.97
CA PRO A 64 -8.09 17.08 -9.39
C PRO A 64 -8.88 15.78 -9.69
N PHE A 65 -9.93 15.53 -8.90
CA PHE A 65 -10.79 14.36 -9.05
C PHE A 65 -11.81 14.61 -10.16
N PRO A 66 -11.80 13.83 -11.26
CA PRO A 66 -12.84 13.93 -12.26
C PRO A 66 -14.20 13.50 -11.67
N PRO A 67 -15.34 13.94 -12.26
CA PRO A 67 -16.67 13.59 -11.76
C PRO A 67 -16.97 12.08 -11.74
N ASP A 68 -16.28 11.31 -12.57
CA ASP A 68 -16.40 9.86 -12.72
C ASP A 68 -15.19 9.11 -12.14
N ILE A 69 -14.45 9.72 -11.19
CA ILE A 69 -13.32 9.05 -10.55
C ILE A 69 -13.76 7.70 -9.96
N ALA A 70 -12.99 6.67 -10.26
CA ALA A 70 -13.20 5.35 -9.68
C ALA A 70 -12.86 5.36 -8.19
N VAL A 71 -13.74 4.77 -7.39
CA VAL A 71 -13.58 4.56 -5.96
C VAL A 71 -13.49 3.06 -5.72
N GLN A 72 -12.53 2.62 -4.90
CA GLN A 72 -12.38 1.19 -4.54
C GLN A 72 -13.71 0.60 -4.07
N GLY A 73 -14.00 -0.63 -4.53
CA GLY A 73 -15.26 -1.33 -4.25
C GLY A 73 -16.51 -0.75 -4.95
N GLY A 74 -16.40 0.41 -5.60
CA GLY A 74 -17.48 1.06 -6.32
C GLY A 74 -18.49 1.80 -5.42
N PRO A 75 -19.54 2.39 -6.02
CA PRO A 75 -20.47 3.31 -5.32
C PRO A 75 -21.15 2.71 -4.08
N GLY A 76 -21.44 1.41 -4.10
CA GLY A 76 -22.11 0.69 -3.01
C GLY A 76 -21.18 -0.01 -2.02
N ALA A 77 -19.87 0.20 -2.08
CA ALA A 77 -18.92 -0.43 -1.17
C ALA A 77 -19.17 0.00 0.28
N GLY A 78 -19.23 -0.98 1.18
CA GLY A 78 -19.21 -0.78 2.64
C GLY A 78 -17.84 -0.98 3.29
N GLY A 79 -16.82 -1.36 2.51
CA GLY A 79 -15.42 -1.45 2.95
C GLY A 79 -14.64 -0.20 2.57
N ASP A 80 -13.33 -0.34 2.37
CA ASP A 80 -12.44 0.76 1.99
C ASP A 80 -12.83 1.39 0.64
N ARG A 81 -12.77 2.74 0.59
CA ARG A 81 -13.21 3.56 -0.54
C ARG A 81 -12.10 4.51 -0.98
N HIS A 82 -10.95 3.94 -1.34
CA HIS A 82 -9.82 4.72 -1.82
C HIS A 82 -10.11 5.34 -3.20
N ALA A 83 -9.69 6.59 -3.38
CA ALA A 83 -9.70 7.28 -4.67
C ALA A 83 -8.34 7.96 -4.90
N ILE A 84 -7.80 7.81 -6.11
CA ILE A 84 -6.44 8.23 -6.43
C ILE A 84 -6.42 8.97 -7.76
N ALA A 85 -5.81 10.16 -7.78
CA ALA A 85 -5.51 10.92 -8.98
C ALA A 85 -4.02 11.30 -9.04
N LEU A 86 -3.34 10.93 -10.13
CA LEU A 86 -2.00 11.38 -10.46
C LEU A 86 -2.08 12.53 -11.47
N ASP A 87 -1.69 13.73 -11.06
CA ASP A 87 -1.48 14.84 -11.99
C ASP A 87 -0.10 14.69 -12.63
N ARG A 88 -0.10 14.28 -13.90
CA ARG A 88 1.14 13.96 -14.64
C ARG A 88 1.98 15.20 -14.96
N ASP A 89 1.36 16.38 -15.08
CA ASP A 89 2.05 17.60 -15.50
C ASP A 89 2.70 18.27 -14.28
N SER A 90 2.04 18.24 -13.12
CA SER A 90 2.60 18.75 -11.86
C SER A 90 3.36 17.70 -11.04
N CYS A 91 3.31 16.42 -11.41
CA CYS A 91 3.89 15.29 -10.65
C CYS A 91 3.39 15.24 -9.19
N LEU A 92 2.13 15.60 -8.99
CA LEU A 92 1.46 15.54 -7.69
C LEU A 92 0.50 14.36 -7.65
N LEU A 93 0.56 13.61 -6.55
CA LEU A 93 -0.32 12.49 -6.27
C LEU A 93 -1.33 12.88 -5.20
N TYR A 94 -2.61 12.66 -5.49
CA TYR A 94 -3.73 12.99 -4.63
C TYR A 94 -4.47 11.71 -4.27
N GLU A 95 -4.56 11.41 -2.97
CA GLU A 95 -5.14 10.15 -2.49
C GLU A 95 -6.08 10.41 -1.32
N THR A 96 -7.20 9.70 -1.28
CA THR A 96 -8.17 9.79 -0.18
C THR A 96 -8.59 8.42 0.30
N TYR A 97 -8.84 8.32 1.60
CA TYR A 97 -9.51 7.19 2.25
C TYR A 97 -10.98 7.52 2.52
N ASP A 98 -11.85 6.51 2.52
CA ASP A 98 -13.29 6.60 2.75
C ASP A 98 -14.00 7.68 1.90
N THR A 99 -13.83 7.63 0.57
CA THR A 99 -14.27 8.68 -0.35
C THR A 99 -15.75 8.56 -0.73
N HIS A 100 -16.51 9.64 -0.56
CA HIS A 100 -17.93 9.76 -0.90
C HIS A 100 -18.19 11.03 -1.70
N TRP A 101 -18.98 10.93 -2.76
CA TRP A 101 -19.53 12.09 -3.45
C TRP A 101 -20.66 12.72 -2.63
N ASP A 102 -20.64 14.03 -2.44
CA ASP A 102 -21.65 14.76 -1.64
C ASP A 102 -22.63 15.60 -2.49
N GLY A 103 -22.49 15.60 -3.82
CA GLY A 103 -23.29 16.40 -4.75
C GLY A 103 -22.59 17.66 -5.27
N THR A 104 -21.61 18.19 -4.53
CA THR A 104 -20.89 19.43 -4.84
C THR A 104 -19.37 19.27 -4.82
N GLY A 105 -18.88 18.21 -4.19
CA GLY A 105 -17.49 17.81 -4.08
C GLY A 105 -17.40 16.43 -3.44
N TYR A 106 -16.29 16.17 -2.76
CA TYR A 106 -16.07 14.90 -2.07
C TYR A 106 -15.90 15.09 -0.57
N ARG A 107 -16.53 14.19 0.19
CA ARG A 107 -16.27 13.97 1.61
C ARG A 107 -15.45 12.70 1.76
N ALA A 108 -14.34 12.78 2.47
CA ALA A 108 -13.44 11.66 2.70
C ALA A 108 -13.13 11.49 4.20
N GLY A 109 -12.61 10.33 4.58
CA GLY A 109 -12.04 10.12 5.91
C GLY A 109 -10.79 10.98 6.08
N SER A 110 -9.78 10.75 5.24
CA SER A 110 -8.53 11.50 5.17
C SER A 110 -8.13 11.76 3.71
N GLY A 111 -7.21 12.71 3.52
CA GLY A 111 -6.64 13.02 2.21
C GLY A 111 -5.19 13.47 2.28
N ALA A 112 -4.39 13.03 1.32
CA ALA A 112 -2.98 13.36 1.24
C ALA A 112 -2.59 13.82 -0.17
N ILE A 113 -1.70 14.81 -0.22
CA ILE A 113 -1.05 15.28 -1.45
C ILE A 113 0.45 15.00 -1.32
N PHE A 114 1.02 14.32 -2.31
CA PHE A 114 2.45 13.99 -2.35
C PHE A 114 3.11 14.63 -3.58
N ASP A 115 4.28 15.24 -3.37
CA ASP A 115 5.15 15.68 -4.46
C ASP A 115 6.13 14.56 -4.84
N LEU A 116 5.86 13.92 -5.98
CA LEU A 116 6.65 12.79 -6.47
C LEU A 116 8.03 13.19 -7.00
N ARG A 117 8.31 14.48 -7.21
CA ARG A 117 9.65 14.96 -7.61
C ARG A 117 10.59 15.02 -6.42
N THR A 118 10.07 15.35 -5.25
CA THR A 118 10.89 15.48 -4.03
C THR A 118 10.94 14.18 -3.25
N GLY A 119 9.85 13.38 -3.27
CA GLY A 119 9.70 12.22 -2.40
C GLY A 119 9.69 12.59 -0.92
N ALA A 120 9.34 13.84 -0.59
CA ALA A 120 9.24 14.29 0.79
C ALA A 120 8.17 13.48 1.54
N LEU A 121 8.51 13.08 2.76
CA LEU A 121 7.57 12.42 3.65
C LEU A 121 6.52 13.43 4.14
N ARG A 122 5.37 12.91 4.60
CA ARG A 122 4.42 13.72 5.37
C ARG A 122 5.06 14.19 6.67
N LYS A 123 4.40 15.12 7.34
CA LYS A 123 4.77 15.51 8.71
C LYS A 123 4.69 14.28 9.61
N ASP A 124 5.69 14.11 10.48
CA ASP A 124 5.65 13.10 11.53
C ASP A 124 4.39 13.26 12.40
N GLY A 125 3.72 12.14 12.65
CA GLY A 125 2.42 12.06 13.30
C GLY A 125 1.23 12.33 12.38
N TRP A 126 1.39 12.45 11.06
CA TRP A 126 0.26 12.58 10.13
C TRP A 126 0.01 11.29 9.35
N THR A 127 -1.24 10.83 9.37
CA THR A 127 -1.76 9.77 8.50
C THR A 127 -1.90 10.22 7.03
N SER A 128 -2.27 9.31 6.14
CA SER A 128 -2.59 9.58 4.73
C SER A 128 -3.88 8.84 4.34
N ALA A 129 -4.03 8.48 3.06
CA ALA A 129 -5.00 7.47 2.65
C ALA A 129 -4.63 6.04 3.13
N THR A 130 -3.45 5.84 3.73
CA THR A 130 -3.10 4.65 4.52
C THR A 130 -2.90 5.03 5.97
N ALA A 131 -3.09 4.10 6.90
CA ALA A 131 -2.84 4.34 8.33
C ALA A 131 -1.38 4.71 8.65
N SER A 132 -0.41 4.31 7.81
CA SER A 132 1.02 4.60 8.00
C SER A 132 1.47 6.00 7.60
N GLY A 133 0.65 6.75 6.86
CA GLY A 133 1.04 8.03 6.26
C GLY A 133 1.78 7.92 4.92
N LEU A 134 2.05 6.70 4.43
CA LEU A 134 2.66 6.47 3.12
C LEU A 134 1.67 6.67 1.96
N PRO A 135 2.15 7.02 0.75
CA PRO A 135 1.31 7.04 -0.44
C PRO A 135 0.97 5.61 -0.89
N ILE A 136 -0.22 5.44 -1.46
CA ILE A 136 -0.72 4.16 -1.97
C ILE A 136 -0.08 3.83 -3.32
N LEU A 137 -0.24 4.71 -4.32
CA LEU A 137 0.11 4.43 -5.73
C LEU A 137 1.56 3.95 -5.93
N PRO A 138 2.60 4.56 -5.30
CA PRO A 138 3.98 4.10 -5.45
C PRO A 138 4.25 2.72 -4.86
N GLY A 139 3.33 2.16 -4.07
CA GLY A 139 3.41 0.86 -3.43
C GLY A 139 2.63 -0.26 -4.14
N LEU A 140 1.84 0.06 -5.18
CA LEU A 140 0.99 -0.91 -5.85
C LEU A 140 1.76 -1.77 -6.84
N ALA A 141 1.42 -3.06 -6.93
CA ALA A 141 1.70 -3.84 -8.13
C ALA A 141 0.80 -3.34 -9.27
N ARG A 142 1.38 -2.92 -10.41
CA ARG A 142 0.62 -2.40 -11.55
C ARG A 142 0.80 -3.26 -12.80
N TYR A 143 -0.26 -3.36 -13.60
CA TYR A 143 -0.29 -4.23 -14.78
C TYR A 143 0.81 -3.86 -15.80
N ASP A 144 1.03 -2.56 -16.03
CA ASP A 144 2.06 -2.05 -16.94
C ASP A 144 3.47 -2.46 -16.52
N GLU A 145 3.74 -2.51 -15.22
CA GLU A 145 5.06 -2.93 -14.70
C GLU A 145 5.21 -4.45 -14.72
N VAL A 146 4.18 -5.16 -14.27
CA VAL A 146 4.25 -6.60 -14.04
C VAL A 146 4.14 -7.40 -15.33
N VAL A 147 3.21 -7.04 -16.22
CA VAL A 147 2.90 -7.82 -17.42
C VAL A 147 3.57 -7.23 -18.66
N GLU A 148 3.49 -5.91 -18.83
CA GLU A 148 4.02 -5.25 -20.03
C GLU A 148 5.54 -5.07 -19.94
N GLN A 149 6.06 -4.56 -18.82
CA GLN A 149 7.51 -4.35 -18.62
C GLN A 149 8.22 -5.56 -18.02
N LYS A 150 7.49 -6.46 -17.35
CA LYS A 150 8.02 -7.65 -16.67
C LYS A 150 9.06 -7.35 -15.59
N GLU A 151 8.98 -6.17 -14.98
CA GLU A 151 9.85 -5.75 -13.88
C GLU A 151 9.17 -4.69 -13.01
N ILE A 152 9.08 -4.95 -11.71
CA ILE A 152 8.78 -3.92 -10.70
C ILE A 152 10.10 -3.44 -10.11
N ARG A 153 10.30 -2.11 -10.05
CA ARG A 153 11.56 -1.48 -9.60
C ARG A 153 11.48 -0.75 -8.26
N HIS A 154 10.41 -0.97 -7.51
CA HIS A 154 10.15 -0.34 -6.22
C HIS A 154 9.71 -1.39 -5.19
N ALA A 155 9.66 -0.97 -3.92
CA ALA A 155 9.05 -1.78 -2.87
C ALA A 155 7.52 -1.75 -3.04
N LEU A 156 6.87 -2.87 -2.74
CA LEU A 156 5.41 -2.93 -2.70
C LEU A 156 4.91 -2.53 -1.31
N THR A 157 3.60 -2.50 -1.12
CA THR A 157 2.98 -2.30 0.20
C THR A 157 2.05 -3.46 0.53
N PHE A 158 1.83 -3.65 1.82
CA PHE A 158 0.94 -4.69 2.31
C PHE A 158 0.21 -4.26 3.57
N THR A 159 -0.90 -4.94 3.84
CA THR A 159 -1.67 -4.85 5.07
C THR A 159 -1.59 -6.17 5.83
N ALA A 160 -1.38 -6.08 7.14
CA ALA A 160 -1.34 -7.25 8.02
C ALA A 160 -1.44 -6.86 9.48
N ALA A 161 -2.16 -7.67 10.27
CA ALA A 161 -2.21 -7.59 11.74
C ALA A 161 -2.43 -6.15 12.27
N ARG A 162 -2.20 -5.93 13.55
CA ARG A 162 -2.18 -4.57 14.13
C ARG A 162 -0.74 -4.04 14.14
N ALA A 163 -0.55 -2.73 14.15
CA ALA A 163 0.77 -2.14 14.32
C ALA A 163 0.90 -1.50 15.71
N SER A 164 2.13 -1.44 16.21
CA SER A 164 2.44 -0.79 17.49
C SER A 164 2.19 0.71 17.44
N ARG A 165 2.15 1.34 18.62
CA ARG A 165 2.16 2.81 18.80
C ARG A 165 3.50 3.46 18.42
N ALA A 166 4.07 3.06 17.29
CA ALA A 166 5.33 3.54 16.75
C ALA A 166 5.34 3.45 15.22
N TRP A 167 6.23 4.22 14.59
CA TRP A 167 6.52 4.13 13.17
C TRP A 167 8.02 4.16 12.90
N VAL A 168 8.41 3.64 11.74
CA VAL A 168 9.76 3.79 11.21
C VAL A 168 9.66 4.40 9.81
N HIS A 169 10.55 5.32 9.50
CA HIS A 169 10.56 5.93 8.17
C HIS A 169 10.76 4.86 7.06
N PRO A 170 10.07 5.00 5.92
CA PRO A 170 9.41 6.22 5.45
C PRO A 170 7.97 6.46 5.96
N ALA A 171 7.38 5.55 6.77
CA ALA A 171 6.10 5.86 7.41
C ALA A 171 6.23 7.09 8.33
N THR A 172 5.10 7.71 8.63
CA THR A 172 5.01 8.94 9.43
C THR A 172 3.96 8.84 10.52
N HIS A 173 3.20 7.75 10.59
CA HIS A 173 2.10 7.57 11.53
C HIS A 173 2.07 6.14 12.09
N TYR A 174 1.42 5.95 13.24
CA TYR A 174 1.50 4.75 14.07
C TYR A 174 0.17 3.96 14.11
N GLY A 175 0.26 2.69 14.51
CA GLY A 175 -0.89 1.86 14.85
C GLY A 175 -1.28 1.96 16.32
N ASN A 176 -2.21 1.13 16.79
CA ASN A 176 -2.77 1.27 18.14
C ASN A 176 -2.54 0.06 19.06
N ALA A 177 -1.64 -0.86 18.71
CA ALA A 177 -1.31 -2.02 19.54
C ALA A 177 -0.29 -1.70 20.64
N ASP A 178 -0.52 -2.25 21.84
CA ASP A 178 0.38 -2.14 22.98
C ASP A 178 1.30 -3.38 23.15
N ASP A 179 1.13 -4.39 22.32
CA ASP A 179 1.97 -5.60 22.33
C ASP A 179 3.41 -5.24 21.93
N ALA A 180 4.39 -5.69 22.71
CA ALA A 180 5.80 -5.42 22.45
C ALA A 180 6.28 -6.04 21.12
N ASP A 181 5.65 -7.12 20.68
CA ASP A 181 5.95 -7.82 19.44
C ASP A 181 5.13 -7.31 18.26
N ALA A 182 4.25 -6.31 18.45
CA ALA A 182 3.64 -5.61 17.34
C ALA A 182 4.70 -4.80 16.57
N PRO A 183 4.79 -4.95 15.24
CA PRO A 183 5.72 -4.17 14.43
C PRO A 183 5.31 -2.68 14.39
N PRO A 184 6.23 -1.72 14.25
CA PRO A 184 5.89 -0.35 13.91
C PRO A 184 5.31 -0.26 12.49
N MET A 185 4.47 0.73 12.23
CA MET A 185 4.09 1.08 10.85
C MET A 185 5.34 1.42 10.04
N GLY A 186 5.34 1.08 8.75
CA GLY A 186 6.52 1.19 7.89
C GLY A 186 7.53 0.06 8.08
N THR A 187 7.23 -0.98 8.86
CA THR A 187 8.05 -2.19 8.91
C THR A 187 8.22 -2.76 7.51
N ARG A 188 9.47 -2.97 7.10
CA ARG A 188 9.80 -3.51 5.77
C ARG A 188 10.18 -4.98 5.87
N VAL A 189 9.41 -5.81 5.19
CA VAL A 189 9.71 -7.23 5.00
C VAL A 189 10.24 -7.48 3.60
N ARG A 190 11.06 -8.51 3.44
CA ARG A 190 11.61 -8.96 2.16
C ARG A 190 11.42 -10.46 2.03
N LEU A 191 11.11 -10.94 0.83
CA LEU A 191 11.10 -12.38 0.57
C LEU A 191 12.55 -12.89 0.64
N LYS A 192 12.80 -13.97 1.41
CA LYS A 192 14.14 -14.52 1.58
C LYS A 192 14.78 -14.82 0.22
N ALA A 193 16.07 -14.48 0.07
CA ALA A 193 16.81 -14.74 -1.18
C ALA A 193 16.91 -16.24 -1.51
N SER A 194 16.82 -17.10 -0.50
CA SER A 194 16.81 -18.56 -0.66
C SER A 194 15.46 -19.14 -1.09
N PHE A 195 14.38 -18.34 -1.08
CA PHE A 195 13.08 -18.80 -1.56
C PHE A 195 13.13 -19.01 -3.07
N ASP A 196 12.79 -20.22 -3.53
CA ASP A 196 12.83 -20.56 -4.95
C ASP A 196 11.65 -19.94 -5.71
N VAL A 197 11.92 -18.83 -6.36
CA VAL A 197 10.96 -18.15 -7.24
C VAL A 197 10.90 -18.75 -8.66
N SER A 198 11.80 -19.68 -9.00
CA SER A 198 11.90 -20.20 -10.38
C SER A 198 10.73 -21.10 -10.78
N ARG A 199 10.05 -21.69 -9.78
CA ARG A 199 8.83 -22.49 -9.94
C ARG A 199 7.59 -21.67 -10.32
N PHE A 200 7.64 -20.35 -10.15
CA PHE A 200 6.54 -19.45 -10.47
C PHE A 200 6.67 -18.94 -11.90
N THR A 201 5.54 -18.55 -12.47
CA THR A 201 5.47 -18.02 -13.84
C THR A 201 4.78 -16.66 -13.88
N GLY A 202 4.74 -16.05 -15.07
CA GLY A 202 3.96 -14.84 -15.33
C GLY A 202 4.17 -13.68 -14.37
N ALA A 203 3.05 -13.04 -14.02
CA ALA A 203 2.95 -11.92 -13.10
C ALA A 203 3.43 -12.32 -11.69
N SER A 204 3.05 -13.52 -11.24
CA SER A 204 3.46 -14.04 -9.93
C SER A 204 4.98 -14.08 -9.77
N ARG A 205 5.72 -14.54 -10.79
CA ARG A 205 7.20 -14.56 -10.73
C ARG A 205 7.79 -13.16 -10.65
N VAL A 206 7.26 -12.22 -11.42
CA VAL A 206 7.73 -10.82 -11.44
C VAL A 206 7.52 -10.17 -10.06
N ILE A 207 6.33 -10.34 -9.49
CA ILE A 207 5.99 -9.86 -8.14
C ILE A 207 6.93 -10.46 -7.08
N LEU A 208 7.11 -11.79 -7.07
CA LEU A 208 7.97 -12.44 -6.08
C LEU A 208 9.44 -12.05 -6.23
N THR A 209 9.92 -11.84 -7.45
CA THR A 209 11.26 -11.31 -7.72
C THR A 209 11.42 -9.90 -7.16
N ALA A 210 10.40 -9.04 -7.30
CA ALA A 210 10.38 -7.71 -6.72
C ALA A 210 10.37 -7.75 -5.19
N LEU A 211 9.59 -8.66 -4.59
CA LEU A 211 9.58 -8.87 -3.13
C LEU A 211 10.92 -9.38 -2.59
N GLN A 212 11.71 -10.14 -3.38
CA GLN A 212 13.08 -10.50 -3.01
C GLN A 212 14.04 -9.32 -3.11
N ARG A 213 13.87 -8.43 -4.10
CA ARG A 213 14.83 -7.36 -4.36
C ARG A 213 14.56 -6.09 -3.55
N TYR A 214 13.29 -5.73 -3.42
CA TYR A 214 12.80 -4.49 -2.84
C TYR A 214 11.93 -4.72 -1.60
N GLY A 215 11.36 -5.91 -1.43
CA GLY A 215 10.47 -6.16 -0.30
C GLY A 215 9.19 -5.33 -0.35
N MET A 216 8.52 -5.21 0.79
CA MET A 216 7.28 -4.48 0.94
C MET A 216 7.11 -3.87 2.32
N PHE A 217 6.36 -2.78 2.41
CA PHE A 217 6.12 -2.01 3.64
C PHE A 217 4.74 -2.28 4.23
N LEU A 218 4.68 -2.45 5.56
CA LEU A 218 3.43 -2.49 6.31
C LEU A 218 2.83 -1.08 6.33
N VAL A 219 1.70 -0.89 5.65
CA VAL A 219 1.05 0.43 5.51
C VAL A 219 -0.29 0.55 6.22
N ASP A 220 -0.94 -0.58 6.50
CA ASP A 220 -2.24 -0.61 7.15
C ASP A 220 -2.46 -1.88 7.98
N GLU A 221 -3.46 -1.84 8.84
CA GLU A 221 -3.84 -2.93 9.73
C GLU A 221 -4.92 -3.81 9.09
N ALA A 222 -4.80 -5.13 9.26
CA ALA A 222 -5.80 -6.08 8.77
C ALA A 222 -6.05 -7.21 9.77
N GLY A 223 -7.33 -7.49 10.02
CA GLY A 223 -7.78 -8.60 10.87
C GLY A 223 -7.91 -9.95 10.14
N ASP A 224 -7.66 -9.97 8.83
CA ASP A 224 -8.00 -11.08 7.95
C ASP A 224 -7.12 -12.33 8.14
N GLY A 225 -7.52 -13.39 7.44
CA GLY A 225 -6.81 -14.68 7.42
C GLY A 225 -5.50 -14.70 6.63
N PHE A 226 -5.05 -13.57 6.06
CA PHE A 226 -3.94 -13.49 5.11
C PHE A 226 -3.13 -12.20 5.24
N VAL A 227 -2.03 -12.10 4.49
CA VAL A 227 -1.22 -10.88 4.30
C VAL A 227 -1.57 -10.27 2.93
N GLY A 228 -2.24 -9.12 2.92
CA GLY A 228 -2.78 -8.50 1.71
C GLY A 228 -1.72 -7.68 0.98
N LEU A 229 -1.29 -8.13 -0.19
CA LEU A 229 -0.40 -7.38 -1.08
C LEU A 229 -1.22 -6.40 -1.90
N SER A 230 -0.86 -5.12 -1.84
CA SER A 230 -1.56 -4.05 -2.54
C SER A 230 -1.26 -4.07 -4.04
N GLY A 231 -2.29 -3.89 -4.86
CA GLY A 231 -2.14 -3.74 -6.31
C GLY A 231 -3.25 -2.95 -6.96
N ALA A 232 -2.98 -2.48 -8.17
CA ALA A 232 -3.92 -1.67 -8.94
C ALA A 232 -4.99 -2.53 -9.60
N THR A 233 -6.21 -1.99 -9.66
CA THR A 233 -7.33 -2.60 -10.39
C THR A 233 -7.04 -2.62 -11.90
N ASP A 234 -7.08 -3.80 -12.53
CA ASP A 234 -6.99 -3.94 -13.99
C ASP A 234 -7.68 -5.22 -14.46
N SER A 235 -8.67 -5.11 -15.35
CA SER A 235 -9.43 -6.27 -15.84
C SER A 235 -8.61 -7.28 -16.65
N ARG A 236 -7.37 -6.93 -17.03
CA ARG A 236 -6.49 -7.77 -17.85
C ARG A 236 -5.62 -8.70 -17.03
N TRP A 237 -5.63 -8.61 -15.70
CA TRP A 237 -4.92 -9.56 -14.84
C TRP A 237 -5.35 -11.00 -15.15
N ASP A 238 -4.39 -11.93 -15.08
CA ASP A 238 -4.68 -13.36 -15.09
C ASP A 238 -4.72 -13.85 -13.65
N ASP A 239 -5.92 -14.02 -13.11
CA ASP A 239 -6.12 -14.43 -11.72
C ASP A 239 -5.58 -15.85 -11.45
N HIS A 240 -5.56 -16.73 -12.47
CA HIS A 240 -4.97 -18.06 -12.31
C HIS A 240 -3.45 -17.99 -12.15
N ASP A 241 -2.80 -17.08 -12.89
CA ASP A 241 -1.38 -16.82 -12.69
C ASP A 241 -1.11 -16.14 -11.35
N LEU A 242 -1.86 -15.09 -10.99
CA LEU A 242 -1.73 -14.34 -9.73
C LEU A 242 -1.93 -15.24 -8.49
N ASP A 243 -2.85 -16.18 -8.55
CA ASP A 243 -3.16 -17.08 -7.42
C ASP A 243 -1.96 -17.92 -6.97
N GLN A 244 -0.91 -18.07 -7.79
CA GLN A 244 0.31 -18.73 -7.35
C GLN A 244 0.93 -18.02 -6.13
N VAL A 245 0.84 -16.68 -6.00
CA VAL A 245 1.36 -15.96 -4.82
C VAL A 245 0.70 -16.41 -3.52
N LYS A 246 -0.53 -16.93 -3.57
CA LYS A 246 -1.28 -17.45 -2.41
C LYS A 246 -0.66 -18.72 -1.81
N THR A 247 0.28 -19.35 -2.51
CA THR A 247 1.05 -20.50 -2.03
C THR A 247 2.32 -20.10 -1.27
N VAL A 248 2.65 -18.81 -1.22
CA VAL A 248 3.86 -18.31 -0.55
C VAL A 248 3.54 -18.09 0.93
N PRO A 249 4.13 -18.89 1.84
CA PRO A 249 3.89 -18.71 3.27
C PRO A 249 4.58 -17.43 3.73
N PHE A 250 3.95 -16.72 4.67
CA PHE A 250 4.55 -15.47 5.17
C PHE A 250 5.83 -15.73 5.99
N SER A 251 6.04 -16.95 6.50
CA SER A 251 7.33 -17.41 7.05
C SER A 251 8.49 -17.42 6.05
N ALA A 252 8.23 -17.29 4.74
CA ALA A 252 9.28 -17.11 3.73
C ALA A 252 9.87 -15.69 3.72
N PHE A 253 9.33 -14.76 4.50
CA PHE A 253 9.82 -13.38 4.60
C PHE A 253 10.77 -13.18 5.78
N GLU A 254 11.50 -12.08 5.76
CA GLU A 254 12.37 -11.59 6.83
C GLU A 254 12.16 -10.07 6.99
N VAL A 255 12.18 -9.56 8.22
CA VAL A 255 12.20 -8.12 8.44
C VAL A 255 13.63 -7.65 8.24
N ILE A 256 13.83 -6.68 7.35
CA ILE A 256 15.15 -6.07 7.20
C ILE A 256 15.37 -5.03 8.30
N GLN A 257 16.62 -4.78 8.67
CA GLN A 257 17.01 -3.84 9.73
C GLN A 257 16.24 -2.53 9.59
N LEU A 258 15.43 -2.22 10.60
CA LEU A 258 14.61 -1.03 10.60
C LEU A 258 15.43 0.19 11.07
N PRO A 259 15.10 1.40 10.58
CA PRO A 259 15.56 2.64 11.18
C PRO A 259 15.10 2.80 12.63
N PRO A 260 15.63 3.78 13.38
CA PRO A 260 15.10 4.13 14.69
C PRO A 260 13.59 4.38 14.65
N ALA A 261 12.87 3.83 15.62
CA ALA A 261 11.44 4.02 15.73
C ALA A 261 11.11 5.37 16.37
N HIS A 262 10.08 6.01 15.81
CA HIS A 262 9.46 7.22 16.33
C HIS A 262 8.21 6.82 17.13
N ARG A 263 7.89 7.59 18.16
CA ARG A 263 6.75 7.37 19.05
C ARG A 263 6.06 8.69 19.34
N GLN A 264 4.77 8.64 19.61
CA GLN A 264 4.00 9.77 20.12
C GLN A 264 3.95 9.74 21.65
#